data_AF-A0A239H3U8-F1
#
_entry.id   AF-A0A239H3U8-F1
#
_cell.length_a   1.000
_cell.length_b   1.000
_cell.length_c   1.000
_cell.angle_alpha   90.00
_cell.angle_beta   90.00
_cell.angle_gamma   90.00
#
_symmetry.space_group_name_H-M   'P 1'
#
loop_
_entity.id
_entity.type
_entity.pdbx_description
1 polymer ?
#
loop_
_entity_poly.entity_id
_entity_poly.type
_entity_poly.pdbx_seq_one_letter_code
_entity_poly.pdbx_strand_id
1 'polypeptide(L)'
;MKRSRPQELAVPDPSARIVTLDSLREHLQWAIELEHATLPPYLYALYSLDPERNPEAVEVVGGVFIEEMLHLALAANLLNAVGGRPRLDTLQMLPPHPRRLPHGDRSLEVALVPFGPEALEMFLRLERPAPPGGPAEGEDYETIGQFYAAIEQGLRRLSDTLGEGAVFSGDPARQVSAAHFRHTAGHLVAVGDLDSALAALREIVEQGEGSAGGGVWDGEQDVFHPEREEVAHYYRFQELKAGRRYRRGDTPRSGPTGEPISVDWAGVRPMRHNPRLDDHAVGSAIRTAQEEFNHTYCAVLHLLEQAFNGSPNLLAVATGTMYALKAQTQALSRMPDENGTTAGPTFDYVAPELRRWSVGDRRRIVVLHDGPYVVYGGIPLRRKRKIVSAENDALTWKTDEPLATEDTYALCRCGRSSSKPFCDGTHAVVGFDGTETASERPYRELQHVHDGVGISAQRVGELCIHAAFCVGRARPIAAMLADTGDSDVRSDVMGRIDHCPSGSYSYALQRDGEVIEPDLPQAISVLGEEDGLASALWVTGGVPVLRADGRPLETRNRMTLCRCGHSGNKPLCDGTHREIGFREETPEAAEAAGRASK
;
A
#
# COMPACT_ATOMS: atom_id res chain seq x y z
N MET A 1 -28.90 38.41 53.17
CA MET A 1 -29.13 38.30 51.72
C MET A 1 -27.82 38.05 51.01
N LYS A 2 -27.50 36.78 50.74
CA LYS A 2 -26.56 36.36 49.69
C LYS A 2 -27.28 35.23 48.95
N ARG A 3 -27.70 35.49 47.71
CA ARG A 3 -28.42 34.53 46.87
C ARG A 3 -27.40 33.51 46.36
N SER A 4 -27.63 32.24 46.67
CA SER A 4 -27.00 31.10 46.02
C SER A 4 -27.42 31.09 44.55
N ARG A 5 -26.45 31.04 43.64
CA ARG A 5 -26.69 30.75 42.21
C ARG A 5 -27.05 29.26 42.08
N PRO A 6 -28.08 28.89 41.30
CA PRO A 6 -28.30 27.49 40.94
C PRO A 6 -27.13 26.99 40.09
N GLN A 7 -26.67 25.78 40.34
CA GLN A 7 -25.85 25.02 39.40
C GLN A 7 -26.69 24.79 38.14
N GLU A 8 -26.32 25.45 37.03
CA GLU A 8 -26.75 25.02 35.71
C GLU A 8 -26.16 23.63 35.48
N LEU A 9 -27.02 22.62 35.40
CA LEU A 9 -26.69 21.33 34.78
C LEU A 9 -26.28 21.65 33.34
N ALA A 10 -25.01 21.42 33.02
CA ALA A 10 -24.51 21.55 31.67
C ALA A 10 -25.37 20.69 30.73
N VAL A 11 -25.96 21.31 29.71
CA VAL A 11 -26.57 20.58 28.60
C VAL A 11 -25.43 19.86 27.89
N PRO A 12 -25.46 18.52 27.74
CA PRO A 12 -24.39 17.80 27.05
C PRO A 12 -24.23 18.33 25.63
N ASP A 13 -22.98 18.47 25.18
CA ASP A 13 -22.62 18.96 23.86
C ASP A 13 -23.33 18.13 22.76
N PRO A 14 -24.01 18.76 21.79
CA PRO A 14 -24.54 18.07 20.61
C PRO A 14 -23.50 17.21 19.86
N SER A 15 -22.19 17.52 19.96
CA SER A 15 -21.11 16.70 19.37
C SER A 15 -21.05 15.29 19.95
N ALA A 16 -21.35 15.12 21.25
CA ALA A 16 -21.26 13.83 21.94
C ALA A 16 -22.39 12.85 21.58
N ARG A 17 -23.35 13.24 20.74
CA ARG A 17 -24.49 12.39 20.34
C ARG A 17 -24.56 12.23 18.83
N ILE A 18 -24.38 10.98 18.37
CA ILE A 18 -24.54 10.61 16.96
C ILE A 18 -26.02 10.61 16.59
N VAL A 19 -26.52 11.74 16.08
CA VAL A 19 -27.94 11.95 15.73
C VAL A 19 -28.18 12.38 14.28
N THR A 20 -27.11 12.63 13.53
CA THR A 20 -27.14 12.95 12.10
C THR A 20 -26.16 12.08 11.32
N LEU A 21 -26.35 11.95 10.00
CA LEU A 21 -25.39 11.25 9.15
C LEU A 21 -24.00 11.90 9.17
N ASP A 22 -23.93 13.24 9.26
CA ASP A 22 -22.65 13.94 9.31
C ASP A 22 -21.93 13.67 10.62
N SER A 23 -22.62 13.70 11.77
CA SER A 23 -22.03 13.29 13.05
C SER A 23 -21.60 11.82 13.04
N LEU A 24 -22.35 10.92 12.39
CA LEU A 24 -21.96 9.51 12.27
C LEU A 24 -20.68 9.35 11.45
N ARG A 25 -20.58 10.04 10.30
CA ARG A 25 -19.38 10.04 9.45
C ARG A 25 -18.17 10.61 10.18
N GLU A 26 -18.36 11.66 10.96
CA GLU A 26 -17.32 12.23 11.80
C GLU A 26 -16.80 11.23 12.83
N HIS A 27 -17.69 10.58 13.58
CA HIS A 27 -17.27 9.57 14.57
C HIS A 27 -16.63 8.33 13.91
N LEU A 28 -17.08 7.93 12.72
CA LEU A 28 -16.42 6.86 11.98
C LEU A 28 -15.04 7.27 11.45
N GLN A 29 -14.81 8.54 11.14
CA GLN A 29 -13.47 9.05 10.87
C GLN A 29 -12.62 9.09 12.14
N TRP A 30 -13.20 9.42 13.30
CA TRP A 30 -12.50 9.32 14.59
C TRP A 30 -12.16 7.88 14.95
N ALA A 31 -12.99 6.90 14.59
CA ALA A 31 -12.66 5.48 14.72
C ALA A 31 -11.41 5.12 13.91
N ILE A 32 -11.33 5.57 12.65
CA ILE A 32 -10.13 5.38 11.81
C ILE A 32 -8.90 6.05 12.46
N GLU A 33 -9.05 7.24 13.03
CA GLU A 33 -7.98 7.94 13.75
C GLU A 33 -7.53 7.19 15.01
N LEU A 34 -8.48 6.61 15.75
CA LEU A 34 -8.25 5.79 16.95
C LEU A 34 -7.49 4.51 16.62
N GLU A 35 -8.00 3.69 15.68
CA GLU A 35 -7.35 2.44 15.28
C GLU A 35 -5.95 2.70 14.73
N HIS A 36 -5.77 3.77 13.94
CA HIS A 36 -4.44 4.15 13.50
C HIS A 36 -3.55 4.65 14.65
N ALA A 37 -4.12 5.20 15.72
CA ALA A 37 -3.33 5.75 16.81
C ALA A 37 -2.56 4.69 17.59
N THR A 38 -3.06 3.46 17.62
CA THR A 38 -2.48 2.30 18.29
C THR A 38 -1.36 1.64 17.47
N LEU A 39 -1.41 1.76 16.13
CA LEU A 39 -0.47 1.08 15.22
C LEU A 39 1.01 1.49 15.40
N PRO A 40 1.42 2.79 15.41
CA PRO A 40 2.83 3.14 15.58
C PRO A 40 3.45 2.64 16.91
N PRO A 41 2.80 2.78 18.08
CA PRO A 41 3.29 2.20 19.33
C PRO A 41 3.46 0.67 19.28
N TYR A 42 2.47 -0.06 18.76
CA TYR A 42 2.57 -1.52 18.62
C TYR A 42 3.72 -1.90 17.71
N LEU A 43 3.86 -1.23 16.56
CA LEU A 43 4.93 -1.48 15.61
C LEU A 43 6.32 -1.16 16.18
N TYR A 44 6.44 -0.06 16.94
CA TYR A 44 7.68 0.35 17.60
C TYR A 44 8.14 -0.68 18.62
N ALA A 45 7.23 -1.13 19.49
CA ALA A 45 7.51 -2.16 20.47
C ALA A 45 7.83 -3.51 19.79
N LEU A 46 7.03 -3.91 18.81
CA LEU A 46 7.22 -5.16 18.06
C LEU A 46 8.62 -5.24 17.44
N TYR A 47 9.10 -4.16 16.80
CA TYR A 47 10.40 -4.17 16.15
C TYR A 47 11.59 -3.99 17.10
N SER A 48 11.34 -3.62 18.35
CA SER A 48 12.37 -3.69 19.40
C SER A 48 12.63 -5.12 19.89
N LEU A 49 11.69 -6.06 19.67
CA LEU A 49 11.85 -7.46 20.06
C LEU A 49 12.80 -8.20 19.12
N ASP A 50 13.68 -9.02 19.69
CA ASP A 50 14.42 -10.04 18.95
C ASP A 50 13.55 -11.30 18.75
N PRO A 51 13.16 -11.66 17.51
CA PRO A 51 12.29 -12.81 17.26
C PRO A 51 12.88 -14.16 17.67
N GLU A 52 14.20 -14.31 17.71
CA GLU A 52 14.83 -15.56 18.12
C GLU A 52 14.80 -15.73 19.64
N ARG A 53 14.90 -14.62 20.39
CA ARG A 53 14.91 -14.62 21.86
C ARG A 53 13.51 -14.49 22.46
N ASN A 54 12.59 -13.83 21.76
CA ASN A 54 11.25 -13.50 22.24
C ASN A 54 10.15 -13.92 21.25
N PRO A 55 10.10 -15.17 20.77
CA PRO A 55 9.12 -15.60 19.77
C PRO A 55 7.68 -15.40 20.26
N GLU A 56 7.39 -15.71 21.53
CA GLU A 56 6.03 -15.59 22.08
C GLU A 56 5.54 -14.13 22.19
N ALA A 57 6.42 -13.20 22.55
CA ALA A 57 6.06 -11.77 22.59
C ALA A 57 5.88 -11.18 21.19
N VAL A 58 6.69 -11.64 20.21
CA VAL A 58 6.55 -11.24 18.81
C VAL A 58 5.23 -11.75 18.24
N GLU A 59 4.84 -12.98 18.57
CA GLU A 59 3.55 -13.59 18.19
C GLU A 59 2.38 -12.77 18.75
N VAL A 60 2.36 -12.51 20.06
CA VAL A 60 1.28 -11.75 20.70
C VAL A 60 1.17 -10.31 20.18
N VAL A 61 2.27 -9.54 20.20
CA VAL A 61 2.23 -8.12 19.78
C VAL A 61 1.98 -8.02 18.27
N GLY A 62 2.52 -8.96 17.48
CA GLY A 62 2.30 -9.03 16.05
C GLY A 62 0.87 -9.41 15.67
N GLY A 63 0.24 -10.32 16.42
CA GLY A 63 -1.17 -10.68 16.26
C GLY A 63 -2.09 -9.50 16.51
N VAL A 64 -1.92 -8.82 17.66
CA VAL A 64 -2.69 -7.60 17.98
C VAL A 64 -2.50 -6.54 16.89
N PHE A 65 -1.27 -6.26 16.45
CA PHE A 65 -1.03 -5.30 15.35
C PHE A 65 -1.79 -5.64 14.06
N ILE A 66 -1.89 -6.93 13.72
CA ILE A 66 -2.63 -7.39 12.54
C ILE A 66 -4.13 -7.16 12.70
N GLU A 67 -4.67 -7.41 13.89
CA GLU A 67 -6.09 -7.19 14.21
C GLU A 67 -6.44 -5.69 14.22
N GLU A 68 -5.58 -4.83 14.75
CA GLU A 68 -5.76 -3.37 14.68
C GLU A 68 -5.75 -2.84 13.24
N MET A 69 -4.97 -3.46 12.34
CA MET A 69 -5.02 -3.17 10.91
C MET A 69 -6.35 -3.60 10.27
N LEU A 70 -6.94 -4.70 10.75
CA LEU A 70 -8.27 -5.14 10.35
C LEU A 70 -9.34 -4.16 10.87
N HIS A 71 -9.23 -3.71 12.13
CA HIS A 71 -10.14 -2.72 12.72
C HIS A 71 -10.15 -1.42 11.93
N LEU A 72 -8.97 -0.91 11.56
CA LEU A 72 -8.83 0.25 10.69
C LEU A 72 -9.58 0.07 9.36
N ALA A 73 -9.47 -1.11 8.75
CA ALA A 73 -10.16 -1.43 7.50
C ALA A 73 -11.69 -1.58 7.68
N LEU A 74 -12.15 -2.16 8.78
CA LEU A 74 -13.58 -2.26 9.11
C LEU A 74 -14.19 -0.87 9.38
N ALA A 75 -13.50 -0.01 10.13
CA ALA A 75 -13.90 1.39 10.34
C ALA A 75 -13.98 2.16 9.01
N ALA A 76 -13.03 1.94 8.10
CA ALA A 76 -13.04 2.50 6.75
C ALA A 76 -14.23 1.98 5.91
N ASN A 77 -14.54 0.69 5.98
CA ASN A 77 -15.71 0.10 5.33
C ASN A 77 -17.02 0.70 5.86
N LEU A 78 -17.16 0.84 7.18
CA LEU A 78 -18.31 1.48 7.83
C LEU A 78 -18.49 2.93 7.35
N LEU A 79 -17.41 3.73 7.33
CA LEU A 79 -17.46 5.12 6.86
C LEU A 79 -17.87 5.20 5.38
N ASN A 80 -17.32 4.34 4.53
CA ASN A 80 -17.71 4.26 3.13
C ASN A 80 -19.18 3.89 2.95
N ALA A 81 -19.66 2.90 3.71
CA ALA A 81 -21.02 2.39 3.60
C ALA A 81 -22.06 3.48 3.88
N VAL A 82 -21.76 4.40 4.81
CA VAL A 82 -22.63 5.54 5.12
C VAL A 82 -22.42 6.76 4.22
N GLY A 83 -21.75 6.59 3.07
CA GLY A 83 -21.51 7.63 2.07
C GLY A 83 -20.35 8.58 2.39
N GLY A 84 -19.54 8.27 3.41
CA GLY A 84 -18.32 9.00 3.73
C GLY A 84 -17.14 8.62 2.82
N ARG A 85 -15.98 9.20 3.12
CA ARG A 85 -14.70 8.89 2.48
C ARG A 85 -13.61 8.89 3.54
N PRO A 86 -13.00 7.73 3.86
CA PRO A 86 -11.85 7.64 4.75
C PRO A 86 -10.73 8.58 4.35
N ARG A 87 -10.17 9.30 5.34
CA ARG A 87 -8.95 10.09 5.20
C ARG A 87 -7.89 9.49 6.11
N LEU A 88 -6.77 9.07 5.53
CA LEU A 88 -5.64 8.49 6.25
C LEU A 88 -4.35 9.27 6.00
N ASP A 89 -4.24 9.91 4.84
CA ASP A 89 -3.05 10.63 4.43
C ASP A 89 -3.12 12.12 4.80
N THR A 90 -3.23 12.41 6.10
CA THR A 90 -3.36 13.77 6.60
C THR A 90 -2.50 14.00 7.84
N LEU A 91 -2.13 15.26 8.11
CA LEU A 91 -1.38 15.63 9.31
C LEU A 91 -2.14 15.26 10.60
N GLN A 92 -3.47 15.33 10.57
CA GLN A 92 -4.35 15.01 11.70
C GLN A 92 -4.27 13.53 12.10
N MET A 93 -4.05 12.63 11.14
CA MET A 93 -3.90 11.20 11.41
C MET A 93 -2.60 10.87 12.15
N LEU A 94 -1.56 11.68 11.92
CA LEU A 94 -0.20 11.41 12.40
C LEU A 94 0.43 12.62 13.14
N PRO A 95 -0.16 13.08 14.25
CA PRO A 95 0.46 14.07 15.12
C PRO A 95 1.74 13.48 15.79
N PRO A 96 2.73 14.33 16.14
CA PRO A 96 3.98 13.88 16.73
C PRO A 96 3.80 13.14 18.06
N HIS A 97 4.68 12.18 18.33
CA HIS A 97 4.72 11.46 19.61
C HIS A 97 5.61 12.17 20.68
N PRO A 98 5.32 11.99 21.98
CA PRO A 98 4.12 11.34 22.50
C PRO A 98 2.87 12.22 22.29
N ARG A 99 1.71 11.57 22.17
CA ARG A 99 0.42 12.23 21.91
C ARG A 99 -0.66 11.72 22.85
N ARG A 100 -1.82 12.37 22.88
CA ARG A 100 -3.00 11.84 23.57
C ARG A 100 -3.79 10.93 22.64
N LEU A 101 -4.57 10.02 23.22
CA LEU A 101 -5.54 9.24 22.47
C LEU A 101 -6.53 10.20 21.78
N PRO A 102 -6.80 10.06 20.47
CA PRO A 102 -7.79 10.90 19.78
C PRO A 102 -9.16 10.74 20.43
N HIS A 103 -9.83 11.85 20.75
CA HIS A 103 -11.23 11.89 21.24
C HIS A 103 -11.57 11.06 22.51
N GLY A 104 -10.60 10.42 23.16
CA GLY A 104 -10.79 9.58 24.35
C GLY A 104 -10.16 10.16 25.62
N ASP A 105 -9.86 9.30 26.58
CA ASP A 105 -9.27 9.66 27.87
C ASP A 105 -7.97 10.48 27.70
N ARG A 106 -8.08 11.77 28.04
CA ARG A 106 -6.99 12.75 27.94
C ARG A 106 -5.83 12.48 28.91
N SER A 107 -5.99 11.55 29.84
CA SER A 107 -4.96 11.09 30.77
C SER A 107 -4.06 9.99 30.19
N LEU A 108 -4.44 9.39 29.05
CA LEU A 108 -3.64 8.38 28.37
C LEU A 108 -2.72 9.05 27.35
N GLU A 109 -1.42 8.89 27.58
CA GLU A 109 -0.38 9.30 26.65
C GLU A 109 0.07 8.08 25.84
N VAL A 110 0.09 8.25 24.52
CA VAL A 110 0.51 7.28 23.52
C VAL A 110 1.93 7.66 23.09
N ALA A 111 2.90 6.83 23.47
CA ALA A 111 4.33 7.07 23.28
C ALA A 111 4.98 5.97 22.41
N LEU A 112 6.09 6.31 21.76
CA LEU A 112 6.96 5.36 21.07
C LEU A 112 8.05 4.89 22.03
N VAL A 113 7.85 3.70 22.59
CA VAL A 113 8.78 3.09 23.56
C VAL A 113 9.08 1.64 23.19
N PRO A 114 10.32 1.16 23.39
CA PRO A 114 10.64 -0.24 23.14
C PRO A 114 9.80 -1.15 24.04
N PHE A 115 9.63 -2.41 23.64
CA PHE A 115 8.85 -3.38 24.38
C PHE A 115 9.42 -3.57 25.79
N GLY A 116 8.57 -3.44 26.80
CA GLY A 116 9.01 -3.40 28.19
C GLY A 116 7.83 -3.16 29.13
N PRO A 117 8.10 -3.02 30.44
CA PRO A 117 7.05 -2.73 31.42
C PRO A 117 6.24 -1.47 31.10
N GLU A 118 6.89 -0.42 30.57
CA GLU A 118 6.22 0.83 30.17
C GLU A 118 5.29 0.62 28.98
N ALA A 119 5.77 -0.06 27.92
CA ALA A 119 4.95 -0.39 26.76
C ALA A 119 3.74 -1.26 27.15
N LEU A 120 3.95 -2.31 27.95
CA LEU A 120 2.88 -3.20 28.41
C LEU A 120 1.83 -2.47 29.24
N GLU A 121 2.23 -1.55 30.12
CA GLU A 121 1.26 -0.77 30.90
C GLU A 121 0.44 0.16 30.00
N MET A 122 1.08 0.78 29.00
CA MET A 122 0.37 1.60 28.01
C MET A 122 -0.62 0.76 27.20
N PHE A 123 -0.23 -0.42 26.73
CA PHE A 123 -1.09 -1.34 25.96
C PHE A 123 -2.28 -1.83 26.79
N LEU A 124 -2.06 -2.21 28.05
CA LEU A 124 -3.15 -2.59 28.96
C LEU A 124 -4.12 -1.45 29.25
N ARG A 125 -3.67 -0.20 29.20
CA ARG A 125 -4.56 0.96 29.36
C ARG A 125 -5.35 1.25 28.09
N LEU A 126 -4.74 1.07 26.92
CA LEU A 126 -5.41 1.21 25.62
C LEU A 126 -6.55 0.20 25.48
N GLU A 127 -6.24 -1.09 25.69
CA GLU A 127 -7.18 -2.19 25.46
C GLU A 127 -8.11 -2.47 26.64
N ARG A 128 -8.15 -1.60 27.65
CA ARG A 128 -8.90 -1.85 28.87
C ARG A 128 -10.39 -2.06 28.54
N PRO A 129 -11.00 -3.21 28.92
CA PRO A 129 -12.40 -3.48 28.65
C PRO A 129 -13.34 -2.46 29.29
N ALA A 130 -14.44 -2.15 28.61
CA ALA A 130 -15.50 -1.34 29.15
C ALA A 130 -16.06 -1.94 30.46
N PRO A 131 -16.38 -1.11 31.48
CA PRO A 131 -17.05 -1.61 32.66
C PRO A 131 -18.42 -2.20 32.27
N PRO A 132 -18.87 -3.31 32.90
CA PRO A 132 -20.18 -3.88 32.61
C PRO A 132 -21.30 -2.86 32.77
N GLY A 133 -22.04 -2.58 31.68
CA GLY A 133 -23.08 -1.56 31.65
C GLY A 133 -22.58 -0.11 31.63
N GLY A 134 -21.31 0.11 31.26
CA GLY A 134 -20.75 1.44 31.01
C GLY A 134 -21.55 2.21 29.94
N PRO A 135 -21.68 3.54 30.08
CA PRO A 135 -22.41 4.34 29.10
C PRO A 135 -21.65 4.37 27.77
N ALA A 136 -22.40 4.43 26.67
CA ALA A 136 -21.85 4.73 25.36
C ALA A 136 -21.45 6.20 25.28
N GLU A 137 -20.22 6.48 24.85
CA GLU A 137 -19.63 7.82 24.86
C GLU A 137 -18.94 8.09 23.52
N GLY A 138 -19.44 9.05 22.74
CA GLY A 138 -18.88 9.39 21.42
C GLY A 138 -17.67 10.33 21.47
N GLU A 139 -17.42 10.96 22.61
CA GLU A 139 -16.31 11.89 22.85
C GLU A 139 -15.92 11.84 24.33
N ASP A 140 -14.64 12.04 24.63
CA ASP A 140 -14.01 11.92 25.95
C ASP A 140 -14.29 10.55 26.63
N TYR A 141 -14.37 9.47 25.84
CA TYR A 141 -14.64 8.10 26.30
C TYR A 141 -13.48 7.52 27.12
N GLU A 142 -13.80 6.65 28.10
CA GLU A 142 -12.79 5.99 28.93
C GLU A 142 -12.25 4.67 28.34
N THR A 143 -13.03 3.98 27.50
CA THR A 143 -12.63 2.76 26.79
C THR A 143 -13.11 2.74 25.34
N ILE A 144 -12.39 2.00 24.49
CA ILE A 144 -12.69 1.88 23.05
C ILE A 144 -14.08 1.28 22.81
N GLY A 145 -14.50 0.32 23.64
CA GLY A 145 -15.83 -0.29 23.59
C GLY A 145 -16.97 0.69 23.89
N GLN A 146 -16.78 1.68 24.78
CA GLN A 146 -17.77 2.73 24.98
C GLN A 146 -17.96 3.60 23.74
N PHE A 147 -16.86 3.87 23.04
CA PHE A 147 -16.86 4.64 21.80
C PHE A 147 -17.60 3.91 20.67
N TYR A 148 -17.28 2.62 20.45
CA TYR A 148 -17.99 1.82 19.46
C TYR A 148 -19.46 1.56 19.83
N ALA A 149 -19.79 1.45 21.11
CA ALA A 149 -21.18 1.40 21.55
C ALA A 149 -21.96 2.68 21.18
N ALA A 150 -21.31 3.85 21.17
CA ALA A 150 -21.94 5.09 20.72
C ALA A 150 -22.22 5.06 19.22
N ILE A 151 -21.26 4.59 18.42
CA ILE A 151 -21.41 4.39 16.97
C ILE A 151 -22.55 3.41 16.66
N GLU A 152 -22.61 2.28 17.36
CA GLU A 152 -23.69 1.30 17.24
C GLU A 152 -25.06 1.95 17.50
N GLN A 153 -25.20 2.68 18.62
CA GLN A 153 -26.44 3.37 18.95
C GLN A 153 -26.82 4.42 17.90
N GLY A 154 -25.84 5.13 17.34
CA GLY A 154 -26.00 6.08 16.25
C GLY A 154 -26.55 5.42 14.97
N LEU A 155 -25.94 4.31 14.54
CA LEU A 155 -26.36 3.54 13.37
C LEU A 155 -27.79 3.03 13.49
N ARG A 156 -28.14 2.42 14.64
CA ARG A 156 -29.49 1.92 14.91
C ARG A 156 -30.52 3.05 14.87
N ARG A 157 -30.25 4.14 15.61
CA ARG A 157 -31.14 5.32 15.66
C ARG A 157 -31.38 5.92 14.28
N LEU A 158 -30.32 6.12 13.50
CA LEU A 158 -30.42 6.71 12.17
C LEU A 158 -31.14 5.78 11.20
N SER A 159 -30.93 4.47 11.30
CA SER A 159 -31.65 3.48 10.50
C SER A 159 -33.14 3.47 10.83
N ASP A 160 -33.52 3.55 12.11
CA ASP A 160 -34.91 3.66 12.55
C ASP A 160 -35.58 4.96 12.08
N THR A 161 -34.81 6.06 12.04
CA THR A 161 -35.36 7.41 11.76
C THR A 161 -35.39 7.76 10.28
N LEU A 162 -34.35 7.37 9.52
CA LEU A 162 -34.15 7.73 8.11
C LEU A 162 -34.42 6.56 7.15
N GLY A 163 -34.40 5.33 7.66
CA GLY A 163 -34.41 4.09 6.86
C GLY A 163 -33.00 3.67 6.44
N GLU A 164 -32.75 2.36 6.43
CA GLU A 164 -31.42 1.79 6.11
C GLU A 164 -30.87 2.25 4.76
N GLY A 165 -31.69 2.28 3.70
CA GLY A 165 -31.22 2.71 2.38
C GLY A 165 -30.78 4.19 2.31
N ALA A 166 -31.24 5.03 3.25
CA ALA A 166 -30.78 6.41 3.37
C ALA A 166 -29.49 6.53 4.20
N VAL A 167 -29.28 5.62 5.15
CA VAL A 167 -28.05 5.55 5.96
C VAL A 167 -26.92 4.92 5.16
N PHE A 168 -27.15 3.75 4.59
CA PHE A 168 -26.19 2.97 3.82
C PHE A 168 -26.22 3.36 2.34
N SER A 169 -25.92 4.63 2.06
CA SER A 169 -25.95 5.22 0.72
C SER A 169 -24.59 5.20 0.00
N GLY A 170 -23.61 4.49 0.56
CA GLY A 170 -22.25 4.40 0.06
C GLY A 170 -22.12 3.71 -1.30
N ASP A 171 -21.00 3.95 -1.98
CA ASP A 171 -20.66 3.24 -3.22
C ASP A 171 -20.11 1.83 -2.88
N PRO A 172 -20.79 0.74 -3.26
CA PRO A 172 -20.33 -0.61 -2.97
C PRO A 172 -18.94 -0.93 -3.54
N ALA A 173 -18.51 -0.23 -4.61
CA ALA A 173 -17.19 -0.43 -5.19
C ALA A 173 -16.03 0.05 -4.29
N ARG A 174 -16.32 0.78 -3.20
CA ARG A 174 -15.33 1.20 -2.20
C ARG A 174 -15.18 0.22 -1.04
N GLN A 175 -16.04 -0.79 -0.94
CA GLN A 175 -15.92 -1.79 0.11
C GLN A 175 -14.72 -2.70 -0.14
N VAL A 176 -13.93 -2.93 0.89
CA VAL A 176 -12.84 -3.91 0.86
C VAL A 176 -13.35 -5.21 1.45
N SER A 177 -13.08 -6.34 0.78
CA SER A 177 -13.45 -7.70 1.26
C SER A 177 -12.23 -8.55 1.63
N ALA A 178 -12.44 -9.63 2.37
CA ALA A 178 -11.41 -10.61 2.77
C ALA A 178 -10.48 -11.10 1.64
N ALA A 179 -10.94 -11.11 0.38
CA ALA A 179 -10.10 -11.44 -0.79
C ALA A 179 -8.82 -10.58 -0.92
N HIS A 180 -8.79 -9.39 -0.30
CA HIS A 180 -7.66 -8.46 -0.32
C HIS A 180 -6.72 -8.63 0.89
N PHE A 181 -7.17 -9.32 1.95
CA PHE A 181 -6.39 -9.69 3.14
C PHE A 181 -6.10 -11.20 3.10
N ARG A 182 -5.37 -11.65 2.07
CA ARG A 182 -4.81 -13.00 2.09
C ARG A 182 -3.77 -13.01 3.23
N HIS A 183 -4.02 -13.80 4.29
CA HIS A 183 -3.11 -14.14 5.40
C HIS A 183 -3.26 -13.40 6.76
N THR A 184 -4.38 -12.76 7.07
CA THR A 184 -4.66 -12.23 8.44
C THR A 184 -5.78 -13.04 9.13
N ALA A 185 -5.74 -13.18 10.47
CA ALA A 185 -6.92 -13.57 11.26
C ALA A 185 -8.01 -12.50 11.15
N GLY A 186 -9.24 -12.89 11.49
CA GLY A 186 -10.40 -12.02 11.47
C GLY A 186 -11.13 -11.96 10.13
N HIS A 187 -12.40 -11.58 10.22
CA HIS A 187 -13.32 -11.56 9.09
C HIS A 187 -13.52 -10.13 8.58
N LEU A 188 -12.81 -9.73 7.51
CA LEU A 188 -13.12 -8.47 6.84
C LEU A 188 -14.47 -8.57 6.09
N VAL A 189 -15.47 -7.87 6.64
CA VAL A 189 -16.82 -7.81 6.12
C VAL A 189 -17.03 -6.54 5.29
N ALA A 190 -17.57 -6.71 4.08
CA ALA A 190 -18.10 -5.60 3.30
C ALA A 190 -19.44 -5.15 3.90
N VAL A 191 -19.58 -3.85 4.18
CA VAL A 191 -20.75 -3.28 4.85
C VAL A 191 -21.69 -2.67 3.80
N GLY A 192 -22.94 -3.11 3.81
CA GLY A 192 -23.99 -2.62 2.90
C GLY A 192 -25.33 -2.34 3.56
N ASP A 193 -25.51 -2.75 4.81
CA ASP A 193 -26.75 -2.65 5.59
C ASP A 193 -26.46 -2.60 7.09
N LEU A 194 -27.51 -2.47 7.90
CA LEU A 194 -27.34 -2.39 9.36
C LEU A 194 -26.76 -3.68 9.94
N ASP A 195 -27.18 -4.83 9.45
CA ASP A 195 -26.74 -6.13 9.99
C ASP A 195 -25.23 -6.36 9.77
N SER A 196 -24.74 -6.08 8.56
CA SER A 196 -23.31 -6.14 8.23
C SER A 196 -22.49 -5.08 8.97
N ALA A 197 -23.05 -3.87 9.20
CA ALA A 197 -22.39 -2.84 10.00
C ALA A 197 -22.23 -3.27 11.46
N LEU A 198 -23.28 -3.86 12.04
CA LEU A 198 -23.24 -4.38 13.41
C LEU A 198 -22.30 -5.59 13.52
N ALA A 199 -22.15 -6.39 12.47
CA ALA A 199 -21.16 -7.46 12.43
C ALA A 199 -19.73 -6.92 12.46
N ALA A 200 -19.43 -5.89 11.65
CA ALA A 200 -18.12 -5.23 11.66
C ALA A 200 -17.80 -4.61 13.03
N LEU A 201 -18.77 -3.97 13.69
CA LEU A 201 -18.57 -3.41 15.04
C LEU A 201 -18.33 -4.48 16.10
N ARG A 202 -19.04 -5.62 16.03
CA ARG A 202 -18.82 -6.72 16.96
C ARG A 202 -17.42 -7.30 16.81
N GLU A 203 -16.95 -7.49 15.58
CA GLU A 203 -15.58 -7.98 15.32
C GLU A 203 -14.53 -7.11 16.04
N ILE A 204 -14.60 -5.78 15.84
CA ILE A 204 -13.66 -4.83 16.45
C ILE A 204 -13.69 -4.91 17.98
N VAL A 205 -14.88 -4.91 18.58
CA VAL A 205 -15.03 -4.89 20.04
C VAL A 205 -14.65 -6.24 20.67
N GLU A 206 -15.01 -7.36 20.03
CA GLU A 206 -14.73 -8.70 20.54
C GLU A 206 -13.22 -9.01 20.52
N GLN A 207 -12.50 -8.60 19.47
CA GLN A 207 -11.03 -8.75 19.39
C GLN A 207 -10.30 -7.85 20.41
N GLY A 208 -10.73 -6.60 20.61
CA GLY A 208 -10.10 -5.68 21.57
C GLY A 208 -10.38 -6.03 23.04
N GLU A 209 -11.66 -6.11 23.42
CA GLU A 209 -12.10 -6.18 24.83
C GLU A 209 -12.62 -7.55 25.28
N GLY A 210 -12.95 -8.44 24.33
CA GLY A 210 -13.54 -9.75 24.56
C GLY A 210 -15.06 -9.77 24.47
N SER A 211 -15.65 -10.97 24.52
CA SER A 211 -17.09 -11.15 24.36
C SER A 211 -17.96 -10.35 25.37
N ALA A 212 -19.13 -9.88 24.90
CA ALA A 212 -20.09 -9.01 25.61
C ALA A 212 -20.58 -9.51 26.99
N GLY A 213 -20.23 -10.74 27.40
CA GLY A 213 -20.45 -11.29 28.74
C GLY A 213 -19.33 -11.03 29.74
N GLY A 214 -18.29 -10.27 29.37
CA GLY A 214 -17.07 -10.09 30.18
C GLY A 214 -16.18 -11.33 30.20
N GLY A 215 -16.21 -12.11 29.11
CA GLY A 215 -15.31 -13.24 28.90
C GLY A 215 -13.93 -12.77 28.44
N VAL A 216 -12.90 -13.60 28.69
CA VAL A 216 -11.54 -13.30 28.21
C VAL A 216 -11.34 -13.62 26.73
N TRP A 217 -12.20 -14.47 26.17
CA TRP A 217 -12.10 -15.02 24.83
C TRP A 217 -12.75 -14.08 23.79
N ASP A 218 -12.09 -13.95 22.65
CA ASP A 218 -12.58 -13.19 21.47
C ASP A 218 -13.44 -14.07 20.54
N GLY A 219 -13.34 -15.40 20.66
CA GLY A 219 -14.12 -16.35 19.85
C GLY A 219 -13.42 -16.81 18.57
N GLU A 220 -12.18 -16.39 18.34
CA GLU A 220 -11.36 -16.76 17.20
C GLU A 220 -10.33 -17.86 17.53
N GLN A 221 -9.68 -18.38 16.49
CA GLN A 221 -8.53 -19.29 16.61
C GLN A 221 -7.24 -18.53 16.32
N ASP A 222 -6.21 -18.83 17.10
CA ASP A 222 -4.89 -18.24 16.97
C ASP A 222 -4.30 -18.51 15.56
N VAL A 223 -3.82 -17.44 14.91
CA VAL A 223 -3.26 -17.46 13.54
C VAL A 223 -2.08 -18.40 13.42
N PHE A 224 -1.22 -18.43 14.43
CA PHE A 224 0.02 -19.20 14.45
C PHE A 224 -0.21 -20.60 15.04
N HIS A 225 -1.26 -20.74 15.86
CA HIS A 225 -1.65 -21.96 16.56
C HIS A 225 -3.16 -22.24 16.47
N PRO A 226 -3.69 -22.67 15.30
CA PRO A 226 -5.13 -22.85 15.09
C PRO A 226 -5.81 -23.84 16.05
N GLU A 227 -5.03 -24.66 16.76
CA GLU A 227 -5.51 -25.53 17.83
C GLU A 227 -5.92 -24.78 19.13
N ARG A 228 -5.64 -23.48 19.23
CA ARG A 228 -5.89 -22.64 20.41
C ARG A 228 -7.01 -21.65 20.14
N GLU A 229 -7.88 -21.48 21.13
CA GLU A 229 -8.79 -20.34 21.19
C GLU A 229 -8.00 -19.11 21.61
N GLU A 230 -8.32 -17.96 21.04
CA GLU A 230 -7.63 -16.71 21.30
C GLU A 230 -8.37 -15.86 22.34
N VAL A 231 -7.60 -15.11 23.13
CA VAL A 231 -8.13 -14.16 24.10
C VAL A 231 -8.05 -12.76 23.53
N ALA A 232 -8.94 -11.85 23.93
CA ALA A 232 -8.91 -10.48 23.44
C ALA A 232 -7.61 -9.74 23.82
N HIS A 233 -7.30 -8.65 23.12
CA HIS A 233 -6.00 -7.96 23.17
C HIS A 233 -5.53 -7.65 24.60
N TYR A 234 -6.42 -7.09 25.42
CA TYR A 234 -6.13 -6.81 26.83
C TYR A 234 -5.56 -8.02 27.57
N TYR A 235 -6.19 -9.17 27.37
CA TYR A 235 -5.82 -10.40 28.04
C TYR A 235 -4.53 -10.96 27.47
N ARG A 236 -4.26 -10.85 26.16
CA ARG A 236 -2.95 -11.23 25.58
C ARG A 236 -1.81 -10.44 26.19
N PHE A 237 -1.96 -9.12 26.36
CA PHE A 237 -0.96 -8.30 27.05
C PHE A 237 -0.84 -8.65 28.54
N GLN A 238 -1.94 -9.05 29.17
CA GLN A 238 -1.93 -9.52 30.55
C GLN A 238 -1.19 -10.85 30.70
N GLU A 239 -1.24 -11.75 29.70
CA GLU A 239 -0.45 -12.99 29.70
C GLU A 239 1.05 -12.69 29.75
N LEU A 240 1.52 -11.76 28.90
CA LEU A 240 2.92 -11.32 28.89
C LEU A 240 3.33 -10.68 30.21
N LYS A 241 2.45 -9.87 30.83
CA LYS A 241 2.71 -9.25 32.13
C LYS A 241 2.72 -10.26 33.28
N ALA A 242 1.86 -11.28 33.24
CA ALA A 242 1.74 -12.31 34.26
C ALA A 242 2.75 -13.46 34.08
N GLY A 243 3.32 -13.61 32.89
CA GLY A 243 4.19 -14.73 32.51
C GLY A 243 3.44 -16.06 32.39
N ARG A 244 2.13 -16.04 32.16
CA ARG A 244 1.29 -17.24 31.94
C ARG A 244 0.16 -16.96 30.95
N ARG A 245 -0.22 -17.99 30.19
CA ARG A 245 -1.36 -17.97 29.28
C ARG A 245 -2.68 -18.26 29.99
N TYR A 246 -3.77 -17.73 29.45
CA TYR A 246 -5.12 -18.10 29.81
C TYR A 246 -5.44 -19.52 29.35
N ARG A 247 -6.31 -20.22 30.09
CA ARG A 247 -6.89 -21.50 29.66
C ARG A 247 -8.38 -21.51 29.93
N ARG A 248 -9.11 -22.40 29.23
CA ARG A 248 -10.56 -22.55 29.42
C ARG A 248 -10.93 -22.69 30.90
N GLY A 249 -11.88 -21.87 31.35
CA GLY A 249 -12.33 -21.76 32.73
C GLY A 249 -11.70 -20.62 33.53
N ASP A 250 -10.62 -20.01 33.03
CA ASP A 250 -10.11 -18.75 33.57
C ASP A 250 -11.09 -17.60 33.28
N THR A 251 -11.05 -16.58 34.13
CA THR A 251 -11.91 -15.39 34.09
C THR A 251 -11.05 -14.15 34.28
N PRO A 252 -11.56 -12.94 33.97
CA PRO A 252 -10.81 -11.70 34.20
C PRO A 252 -10.37 -11.53 35.67
N ARG A 253 -11.12 -12.11 36.61
CA ARG A 253 -10.81 -12.05 38.05
C ARG A 253 -9.79 -13.10 38.51
N SER A 254 -9.80 -14.29 37.92
CA SER A 254 -8.83 -15.33 38.28
C SER A 254 -7.46 -15.05 37.70
N GLY A 255 -7.41 -14.36 36.56
CA GLY A 255 -6.20 -14.22 35.76
C GLY A 255 -5.80 -15.53 35.06
N PRO A 256 -4.66 -15.53 34.35
CA PRO A 256 -4.19 -16.68 33.58
C PRO A 256 -3.60 -17.77 34.48
N THR A 257 -4.05 -19.01 34.32
CA THR A 257 -3.56 -20.19 35.07
C THR A 257 -2.99 -21.30 34.19
N GLY A 258 -2.83 -21.04 32.90
CA GLY A 258 -2.30 -21.97 31.90
C GLY A 258 -0.77 -22.04 31.85
N GLU A 259 -0.27 -22.41 30.65
CA GLU A 259 1.15 -22.62 30.40
C GLU A 259 1.98 -21.34 30.63
N PRO A 260 3.24 -21.44 31.08
CA PRO A 260 4.12 -20.29 31.17
C PRO A 260 4.36 -19.65 29.80
N ILE A 261 4.42 -18.33 29.77
CA ILE A 261 4.91 -17.53 28.63
C ILE A 261 6.10 -16.71 29.15
N SER A 262 7.20 -16.70 28.41
CA SER A 262 8.44 -16.06 28.86
C SER A 262 8.87 -14.93 27.96
N VAL A 263 9.36 -13.85 28.58
CA VAL A 263 9.99 -12.72 27.89
C VAL A 263 11.42 -12.59 28.38
N ASP A 264 12.36 -12.65 27.45
CA ASP A 264 13.76 -12.31 27.65
C ASP A 264 13.96 -10.81 27.47
N TRP A 265 13.85 -10.09 28.59
CA TRP A 265 14.03 -8.64 28.65
C TRP A 265 15.43 -8.17 28.21
N ALA A 266 16.46 -9.01 28.34
CA ALA A 266 17.80 -8.69 27.85
C ALA A 266 17.91 -8.84 26.32
N GLY A 267 16.88 -9.38 25.67
CA GLY A 267 16.74 -9.51 24.21
C GLY A 267 15.97 -8.40 23.54
N VAL A 268 15.51 -7.41 24.31
CA VAL A 268 14.89 -6.21 23.76
C VAL A 268 15.97 -5.22 23.33
N ARG A 269 15.85 -4.68 22.11
CA ARG A 269 16.74 -3.64 21.60
C ARG A 269 16.47 -2.32 22.34
N PRO A 270 17.50 -1.61 22.82
CA PRO A 270 17.35 -0.38 23.60
C PRO A 270 17.08 0.82 22.68
N MET A 271 16.02 0.78 21.88
CA MET A 271 15.66 1.86 20.98
C MET A 271 15.29 3.13 21.76
N ARG A 272 15.69 4.30 21.24
CA ARG A 272 15.42 5.62 21.85
C ARG A 272 13.93 5.79 22.17
N HIS A 273 13.58 6.48 23.26
CA HIS A 273 12.18 6.80 23.55
C HIS A 273 11.76 8.03 22.74
N ASN A 274 10.57 7.99 22.12
CA ASN A 274 9.98 9.10 21.34
C ASN A 274 10.99 9.82 20.42
N PRO A 275 11.67 9.09 19.52
CA PRO A 275 12.70 9.69 18.67
C PRO A 275 12.11 10.76 17.75
N ARG A 276 12.86 11.84 17.52
CA ARG A 276 12.49 12.94 16.60
C ARG A 276 13.57 13.15 15.56
N LEU A 277 13.21 13.63 14.38
CA LEU A 277 14.18 13.99 13.34
C LEU A 277 15.20 15.02 13.82
N ASP A 278 14.76 15.99 14.63
CA ASP A 278 15.60 17.06 15.15
C ASP A 278 16.53 16.63 16.29
N ASP A 279 16.41 15.39 16.78
CA ASP A 279 17.41 14.81 17.69
C ASP A 279 18.77 14.61 16.97
N HIS A 280 18.76 14.59 15.63
CA HIS A 280 19.91 14.26 14.81
C HIS A 280 20.19 15.33 13.74
N ALA A 281 21.48 15.62 13.51
CA ALA A 281 21.88 16.62 12.51
C ALA A 281 21.44 16.21 11.09
N VAL A 282 21.05 17.20 10.28
CA VAL A 282 20.73 17.04 8.85
C VAL A 282 21.90 16.36 8.13
N GLY A 283 21.60 15.32 7.35
CA GLY A 283 22.60 14.53 6.62
C GLY A 283 23.33 13.46 7.44
N SER A 284 23.03 13.32 8.75
CA SER A 284 23.50 12.16 9.51
C SER A 284 22.86 10.86 9.00
N ALA A 285 23.55 9.73 9.19
CA ALA A 285 23.04 8.43 8.75
C ALA A 285 21.68 8.07 9.39
N ILE A 286 21.53 8.35 10.70
CA ILE A 286 20.28 8.09 11.42
C ILE A 286 19.14 8.95 10.87
N ARG A 287 19.35 10.28 10.75
CA ARG A 287 18.32 11.18 10.23
C ARG A 287 17.90 10.80 8.80
N THR A 288 18.86 10.45 7.95
CA THR A 288 18.57 10.01 6.56
C THR A 288 17.70 8.75 6.55
N ALA A 289 18.01 7.77 7.41
CA ALA A 289 17.21 6.55 7.54
C ALA A 289 15.82 6.81 8.14
N GLN A 290 15.68 7.75 9.08
CA GLN A 290 14.39 8.16 9.64
C GLN A 290 13.54 8.92 8.61
N GLU A 291 14.13 9.82 7.82
CA GLU A 291 13.44 10.52 6.73
C GLU A 291 12.90 9.51 5.70
N GLU A 292 13.70 8.52 5.30
CA GLU A 292 13.26 7.46 4.38
C GLU A 292 12.14 6.59 4.97
N PHE A 293 12.22 6.27 6.27
CA PHE A 293 11.13 5.59 6.98
C PHE A 293 9.83 6.40 6.95
N ASN A 294 9.90 7.70 7.27
CA ASN A 294 8.73 8.58 7.29
C ASN A 294 8.09 8.73 5.89
N HIS A 295 8.90 8.80 4.84
CA HIS A 295 8.43 8.76 3.46
C HIS A 295 7.69 7.47 3.13
N THR A 296 8.22 6.33 3.58
CA THR A 296 7.64 5.00 3.37
C THR A 296 6.35 4.84 4.15
N TYR A 297 6.29 5.31 5.39
CA TYR A 297 5.10 5.26 6.22
C TYR A 297 3.96 6.11 5.64
N CYS A 298 4.26 7.33 5.20
CA CYS A 298 3.26 8.16 4.49
C CYS A 298 2.80 7.51 3.18
N ALA A 299 3.67 6.76 2.48
CA ALA A 299 3.27 6.01 1.29
C ALA A 299 2.27 4.89 1.63
N VAL A 300 2.44 4.21 2.78
CA VAL A 300 1.44 3.24 3.28
C VAL A 300 0.11 3.93 3.53
N LEU A 301 0.09 5.06 4.25
CA LEU A 301 -1.16 5.80 4.53
C LEU A 301 -1.88 6.24 3.26
N HIS A 302 -1.16 6.73 2.26
CA HIS A 302 -1.74 7.09 0.98
C HIS A 302 -2.27 5.89 0.21
N LEU A 303 -1.53 4.78 0.15
CA LEU A 303 -2.00 3.57 -0.51
C LEU A 303 -3.26 3.01 0.16
N LEU A 304 -3.33 3.03 1.49
CA LEU A 304 -4.52 2.67 2.26
C LEU A 304 -5.69 3.62 1.96
N GLU A 305 -5.46 4.93 1.94
CA GLU A 305 -6.48 5.91 1.58
C GLU A 305 -7.04 5.67 0.16
N GLN A 306 -6.18 5.41 -0.83
CA GLN A 306 -6.64 5.06 -2.18
C GLN A 306 -7.39 3.72 -2.19
N ALA A 307 -6.91 2.73 -1.44
CA ALA A 307 -7.56 1.43 -1.35
C ALA A 307 -8.99 1.54 -0.82
N PHE A 308 -9.16 2.25 0.30
CA PHE A 308 -10.46 2.47 0.91
C PHE A 308 -11.35 3.44 0.12
N ASN A 309 -10.81 4.21 -0.84
CA ASN A 309 -11.60 5.15 -1.64
C ASN A 309 -11.88 4.67 -3.09
N GLY A 310 -11.82 3.36 -3.33
CA GLY A 310 -12.25 2.75 -4.60
C GLY A 310 -11.12 2.16 -5.44
N SER A 311 -9.96 1.90 -4.82
CA SER A 311 -8.86 1.15 -5.45
C SER A 311 -8.43 -0.07 -4.60
N PRO A 312 -9.36 -0.97 -4.20
CA PRO A 312 -9.12 -1.99 -3.16
C PRO A 312 -7.93 -2.92 -3.45
N ASN A 313 -7.55 -3.11 -4.72
CA ASN A 313 -6.36 -3.91 -5.07
C ASN A 313 -5.04 -3.30 -4.58
N LEU A 314 -5.01 -2.00 -4.28
CA LEU A 314 -3.84 -1.34 -3.68
C LEU A 314 -3.59 -1.76 -2.23
N LEU A 315 -4.54 -2.39 -1.56
CA LEU A 315 -4.33 -2.88 -0.20
C LEU A 315 -3.17 -3.87 -0.12
N ALA A 316 -3.08 -4.82 -1.07
CA ALA A 316 -1.97 -5.77 -1.12
C ALA A 316 -0.61 -5.06 -1.33
N VAL A 317 -0.60 -3.92 -2.01
CA VAL A 317 0.59 -3.09 -2.18
C VAL A 317 0.93 -2.34 -0.90
N ALA A 318 -0.07 -1.79 -0.19
CA ALA A 318 0.11 -1.17 1.12
C ALA A 318 0.71 -2.17 2.12
N THR A 319 0.12 -3.36 2.25
CA THR A 319 0.62 -4.45 3.10
C THR A 319 2.03 -4.89 2.69
N GLY A 320 2.30 -5.00 1.38
CA GLY A 320 3.66 -5.25 0.88
C GLY A 320 4.66 -4.18 1.35
N THR A 321 4.27 -2.91 1.27
CA THR A 321 5.10 -1.78 1.68
C THR A 321 5.39 -1.79 3.19
N MET A 322 4.53 -2.40 4.02
CA MET A 322 4.79 -2.58 5.45
C MET A 322 6.01 -3.49 5.73
N TYR A 323 6.31 -4.47 4.87
CA TYR A 323 7.54 -5.25 5.02
C TYR A 323 8.81 -4.40 4.83
N ALA A 324 8.74 -3.33 4.03
CA ALA A 324 9.85 -2.39 3.90
C ALA A 324 10.06 -1.59 5.20
N LEU A 325 8.97 -1.19 5.88
CA LEU A 325 9.04 -0.53 7.20
C LEU A 325 9.75 -1.42 8.23
N LYS A 326 9.49 -2.74 8.20
CA LYS A 326 10.20 -3.71 9.04
C LYS A 326 11.71 -3.66 8.80
N ALA A 327 12.13 -3.75 7.53
CA ALA A 327 13.55 -3.73 7.17
C ALA A 327 14.23 -2.40 7.56
N GLN A 328 13.57 -1.27 7.31
CA GLN A 328 14.05 0.07 7.69
C GLN A 328 14.18 0.22 9.21
N THR A 329 13.18 -0.25 9.97
CA THR A 329 13.24 -0.22 11.44
C THR A 329 14.35 -1.11 11.98
N GLN A 330 14.52 -2.31 11.41
CA GLN A 330 15.62 -3.21 11.79
C GLN A 330 16.99 -2.57 11.51
N ALA A 331 17.14 -1.83 10.40
CA ALA A 331 18.34 -1.07 10.11
C ALA A 331 18.58 0.05 11.14
N LEU A 332 17.56 0.86 11.44
CA LEU A 332 17.61 1.91 12.47
C LEU A 332 17.99 1.35 13.84
N SER A 333 17.36 0.26 14.27
CA SER A 333 17.59 -0.36 15.58
C SER A 333 19.01 -0.91 15.80
N ARG A 334 19.82 -0.98 14.75
CA ARG A 334 21.24 -1.38 14.78
C ARG A 334 22.19 -0.18 14.78
N MET A 335 21.70 1.02 14.52
CA MET A 335 22.49 2.25 14.54
C MET A 335 22.64 2.71 16.00
N PRO A 336 23.87 2.80 16.53
CA PRO A 336 24.09 3.35 17.87
C PRO A 336 23.68 4.82 17.95
N ASP A 337 22.98 5.17 19.01
CA ASP A 337 22.59 6.54 19.35
C ASP A 337 23.18 6.92 20.73
N GLU A 338 22.89 8.12 21.21
CA GLU A 338 23.34 8.65 22.49
C GLU A 338 22.92 7.76 23.68
N ASN A 339 23.69 7.87 24.78
CA ASN A 339 23.40 7.20 26.06
C ASN A 339 23.25 5.68 25.99
N GLY A 340 23.87 5.03 25.00
CA GLY A 340 23.82 3.57 24.84
C GLY A 340 22.49 3.06 24.27
N THR A 341 21.66 3.95 23.73
CA THR A 341 20.45 3.58 22.99
C THR A 341 20.77 3.28 21.51
N THR A 342 19.78 2.81 20.77
CA THR A 342 19.82 2.73 19.31
C THR A 342 18.74 3.60 18.69
N ALA A 343 18.94 3.97 17.43
CA ALA A 343 17.96 4.77 16.70
C ALA A 343 16.64 4.00 16.50
N GLY A 344 15.56 4.75 16.36
CA GLY A 344 14.23 4.22 16.05
C GLY A 344 13.47 5.10 15.06
N PRO A 345 12.39 4.56 14.46
CA PRO A 345 11.52 5.31 13.56
C PRO A 345 10.76 6.40 14.29
N THR A 346 10.57 7.56 13.65
CA THR A 346 9.90 8.71 14.29
C THR A 346 8.41 8.81 13.97
N PHE A 347 7.98 8.21 12.85
CA PHE A 347 6.60 8.30 12.36
C PHE A 347 6.14 9.75 12.16
N ASP A 348 7.04 10.62 11.69
CA ASP A 348 6.67 12.01 11.40
C ASP A 348 5.93 12.09 10.05
N TYR A 349 4.87 12.91 10.01
CA TYR A 349 4.15 13.17 8.77
C TYR A 349 4.99 13.99 7.80
N VAL A 350 5.19 13.46 6.60
CA VAL A 350 5.80 14.19 5.48
C VAL A 350 4.69 14.84 4.68
N ALA A 351 4.68 16.16 4.48
CA ALA A 351 3.64 16.82 3.69
C ALA A 351 3.68 16.39 2.20
N PRO A 352 2.54 16.26 1.49
CA PRO A 352 2.50 15.82 0.09
C PRO A 352 3.44 16.55 -0.86
N GLU A 353 3.65 17.85 -0.68
CA GLU A 353 4.59 18.66 -1.48
C GLU A 353 6.06 18.27 -1.29
N LEU A 354 6.40 17.61 -0.18
CA LEU A 354 7.75 17.13 0.11
C LEU A 354 7.97 15.68 -0.32
N ARG A 355 6.92 14.94 -0.70
CA ARG A 355 7.07 13.52 -1.05
C ARG A 355 7.37 13.37 -2.52
N ARG A 356 8.18 12.35 -2.77
CA ARG A 356 8.69 11.94 -4.08
C ARG A 356 7.57 11.49 -5.05
N TRP A 357 6.37 11.17 -4.56
CA TRP A 357 5.31 10.50 -5.34
C TRP A 357 3.97 11.27 -5.44
N SER A 358 3.75 12.33 -4.67
CA SER A 358 2.44 13.04 -4.59
C SER A 358 2.33 14.31 -5.45
N VAL A 359 3.42 14.77 -6.07
CA VAL A 359 3.40 15.97 -6.94
C VAL A 359 3.28 15.60 -8.42
N GLY A 360 2.71 16.50 -9.22
CA GLY A 360 2.72 16.42 -10.69
C GLY A 360 1.35 16.23 -11.36
N ASP A 361 1.37 15.73 -12.59
CA ASP A 361 0.18 15.61 -13.45
C ASP A 361 -0.88 14.65 -12.88
N ARG A 362 -2.15 14.93 -13.19
CA ARG A 362 -3.28 14.07 -12.77
C ARG A 362 -3.15 12.64 -13.29
N ARG A 363 -2.62 12.48 -14.50
CA ARG A 363 -2.31 11.19 -15.13
C ARG A 363 -0.82 10.99 -15.16
N ARG A 364 -0.32 10.04 -14.37
CA ARG A 364 1.11 9.78 -14.23
C ARG A 364 1.35 8.36 -13.74
N ILE A 365 2.60 7.92 -13.86
CA ILE A 365 3.09 6.68 -13.27
C ILE A 365 4.15 7.04 -12.24
N VAL A 366 4.08 6.43 -11.06
CA VAL A 366 5.07 6.57 -10.00
C VAL A 366 5.74 5.22 -9.77
N VAL A 367 7.07 5.19 -9.73
CA VAL A 367 7.84 4.03 -9.30
C VAL A 367 7.93 4.05 -7.77
N LEU A 368 7.39 3.03 -7.10
CA LEU A 368 7.66 2.84 -5.68
C LEU A 368 9.04 2.19 -5.51
N HIS A 369 9.80 2.66 -4.51
CA HIS A 369 11.10 2.09 -4.14
C HIS A 369 10.96 0.58 -3.90
N ASP A 370 11.74 -0.24 -4.60
CA ASP A 370 11.63 -1.72 -4.57
C ASP A 370 10.22 -2.29 -4.77
N GLY A 371 9.32 -1.47 -5.32
CA GLY A 371 7.90 -1.75 -5.42
C GLY A 371 7.36 -1.71 -6.85
N PRO A 372 6.03 -1.71 -7.00
CA PRO A 372 5.38 -1.66 -8.30
C PRO A 372 5.43 -0.27 -8.96
N TYR A 373 4.87 -0.20 -10.17
CA TYR A 373 4.44 1.06 -10.77
C TYR A 373 3.02 1.38 -10.31
N VAL A 374 2.81 2.52 -9.64
CA VAL A 374 1.47 3.01 -9.31
C VAL A 374 1.03 3.98 -10.39
N VAL A 375 -0.10 3.67 -11.03
CA VAL A 375 -0.66 4.44 -12.14
C VAL A 375 -1.85 5.24 -11.63
N TYR A 376 -1.87 6.53 -11.90
CA TYR A 376 -2.90 7.48 -11.43
C TYR A 376 -3.74 8.03 -12.59
N GLY A 377 -5.00 8.35 -12.30
CA GLY A 377 -5.88 9.16 -13.16
C GLY A 377 -6.59 8.38 -14.27
N GLY A 378 -6.79 7.08 -14.05
CA GLY A 378 -7.56 6.20 -14.95
C GLY A 378 -6.95 6.08 -16.34
N ILE A 379 -5.63 5.87 -16.40
CA ILE A 379 -4.94 5.63 -17.69
C ILE A 379 -5.41 4.27 -18.24
N PRO A 380 -5.90 4.16 -19.48
CA PRO A 380 -6.37 2.89 -20.02
C PRO A 380 -5.26 1.84 -20.08
N LEU A 381 -5.56 0.63 -19.58
CA LEU A 381 -4.70 -0.54 -19.67
C LEU A 381 -5.26 -1.54 -20.68
N ARG A 382 -4.40 -2.08 -21.55
CA ARG A 382 -4.79 -3.07 -22.57
C ARG A 382 -3.68 -4.06 -22.86
N ARG A 383 -3.99 -5.17 -23.50
CA ARG A 383 -2.97 -6.10 -24.03
C ARG A 383 -2.66 -5.79 -25.48
N LYS A 384 -1.39 -5.93 -25.86
CA LYS A 384 -0.95 -5.90 -27.26
C LYS A 384 -0.05 -7.08 -27.54
N ARG A 385 -0.30 -7.79 -28.63
CA ARG A 385 0.53 -8.92 -29.08
C ARG A 385 1.21 -8.61 -30.39
N LYS A 386 2.47 -9.00 -30.50
CA LYS A 386 3.23 -8.89 -31.75
C LYS A 386 2.70 -9.91 -32.76
N ILE A 387 2.38 -9.45 -33.96
CA ILE A 387 2.01 -10.30 -35.09
C ILE A 387 3.25 -10.49 -35.95
N VAL A 388 3.55 -11.74 -36.29
CA VAL A 388 4.70 -12.12 -37.10
C VAL A 388 4.28 -12.84 -38.39
N SER A 389 5.14 -12.81 -39.40
CA SER A 389 4.99 -13.62 -40.62
C SER A 389 5.27 -15.11 -40.34
N ALA A 390 5.07 -15.96 -41.35
CA ALA A 390 5.48 -17.37 -41.28
C ALA A 390 6.99 -17.53 -41.12
N GLU A 391 7.78 -16.57 -41.60
CA GLU A 391 9.23 -16.50 -41.43
C GLU A 391 9.66 -15.76 -40.15
N ASN A 392 8.72 -15.51 -39.23
CA ASN A 392 8.93 -14.85 -37.95
C ASN A 392 9.33 -13.36 -38.03
N ASP A 393 9.01 -12.69 -39.13
CA ASP A 393 9.22 -11.25 -39.28
C ASP A 393 8.16 -10.46 -38.52
N ALA A 394 8.55 -9.47 -37.71
CA ALA A 394 7.62 -8.59 -37.02
C ALA A 394 6.82 -7.72 -38.00
N LEU A 395 5.49 -7.85 -37.99
CA LEU A 395 4.59 -7.14 -38.91
C LEU A 395 3.88 -5.96 -38.25
N THR A 396 3.17 -6.20 -37.14
CA THR A 396 2.46 -5.14 -36.41
C THR A 396 2.13 -5.54 -34.97
N TRP A 397 1.56 -4.61 -34.20
CA TRP A 397 0.97 -4.86 -32.89
C TRP A 397 -0.54 -5.00 -32.99
N LYS A 398 -1.08 -6.18 -32.65
CA LYS A 398 -2.52 -6.36 -32.48
C LYS A 398 -2.93 -5.93 -31.08
N THR A 399 -3.91 -5.03 -30.99
CA THR A 399 -4.53 -4.65 -29.72
C THR A 399 -5.62 -5.65 -29.38
N ASP A 400 -5.55 -6.22 -28.18
CA ASP A 400 -6.60 -7.07 -27.62
C ASP A 400 -7.53 -6.25 -26.71
N GLU A 401 -8.43 -6.92 -26.01
CA GLU A 401 -9.41 -6.26 -25.15
C GLU A 401 -8.77 -5.45 -24.00
N PRO A 402 -9.40 -4.34 -23.57
CA PRO A 402 -8.98 -3.59 -22.40
C PRO A 402 -8.98 -4.47 -21.14
N LEU A 403 -8.04 -4.20 -20.25
CA LEU A 403 -8.02 -4.76 -18.91
C LEU A 403 -8.82 -3.83 -18.00
N ALA A 404 -9.71 -4.38 -17.17
CA ALA A 404 -10.43 -3.60 -16.18
C ALA A 404 -9.44 -3.03 -15.15
N THR A 405 -9.59 -1.75 -14.81
CA THR A 405 -8.75 -1.06 -13.83
C THR A 405 -9.59 -0.12 -12.97
N GLU A 406 -9.11 0.08 -11.75
CA GLU A 406 -9.53 1.16 -10.87
C GLU A 406 -8.97 2.51 -11.37
N ASP A 407 -9.33 3.64 -10.75
CA ASP A 407 -8.77 4.95 -11.12
C ASP A 407 -7.27 5.05 -10.81
N THR A 408 -6.87 4.45 -9.69
CA THR A 408 -5.46 4.23 -9.33
C THR A 408 -5.21 2.73 -9.23
N TYR A 409 -4.18 2.22 -9.90
CA TYR A 409 -3.88 0.79 -9.89
C TYR A 409 -2.37 0.54 -9.93
N ALA A 410 -1.94 -0.64 -9.48
CA ALA A 410 -0.52 -1.00 -9.42
C ALA A 410 -0.15 -2.10 -10.41
N LEU A 411 0.92 -1.88 -11.19
CA LEU A 411 1.48 -2.84 -12.13
C LEU A 411 2.76 -3.47 -11.57
N CYS A 412 2.88 -4.79 -11.71
CA CYS A 412 4.02 -5.56 -11.24
C CYS A 412 5.31 -5.13 -11.95
N ARG A 413 6.34 -4.83 -11.16
CA ARG A 413 7.69 -4.52 -11.63
C ARG A 413 8.68 -5.67 -11.41
N CYS A 414 8.44 -6.49 -10.38
CA CYS A 414 9.35 -7.56 -9.94
C CYS A 414 9.28 -8.85 -10.77
N GLY A 415 8.26 -9.01 -11.63
CA GLY A 415 8.06 -10.23 -12.41
C GLY A 415 7.58 -11.45 -11.60
N ARG A 416 7.24 -11.31 -10.31
CA ARG A 416 6.86 -12.43 -9.43
C ARG A 416 5.40 -12.46 -8.98
N SER A 417 4.62 -11.41 -9.24
CA SER A 417 3.19 -11.36 -8.85
C SER A 417 2.39 -12.51 -9.43
N SER A 418 1.50 -13.14 -8.67
CA SER A 418 0.55 -14.14 -9.20
C SER A 418 -0.61 -13.48 -9.98
N SER A 419 -0.78 -12.16 -9.85
CA SER A 419 -1.85 -11.37 -10.48
C SER A 419 -1.41 -10.56 -11.71
N LYS A 420 -0.27 -10.92 -12.33
CA LYS A 420 0.29 -10.17 -13.48
C LYS A 420 -0.79 -9.88 -14.55
N PRO A 421 -0.82 -8.65 -15.09
CA PRO A 421 0.19 -7.60 -15.00
C PRO A 421 0.13 -6.76 -13.71
N PHE A 422 -0.85 -7.00 -12.83
CA PHE A 422 -1.04 -6.25 -11.59
C PHE A 422 -0.05 -6.68 -10.50
N CYS A 423 0.13 -5.81 -9.50
CA CYS A 423 0.91 -6.11 -8.31
C CYS A 423 0.01 -6.63 -7.19
N ASP A 424 0.44 -7.69 -6.52
CA ASP A 424 -0.19 -8.32 -5.35
C ASP A 424 0.68 -8.24 -4.10
N GLY A 425 1.68 -7.36 -4.08
CA GLY A 425 2.58 -7.19 -2.93
C GLY A 425 3.75 -8.18 -2.85
N THR A 426 3.81 -9.23 -3.71
CA THR A 426 4.87 -10.25 -3.65
C THR A 426 6.30 -9.68 -3.69
N HIS A 427 6.50 -8.52 -4.31
CA HIS A 427 7.81 -7.85 -4.39
C HIS A 427 8.50 -7.67 -3.03
N ALA A 428 7.73 -7.39 -1.97
CA ALA A 428 8.28 -7.14 -0.65
C ALA A 428 8.71 -8.43 0.05
N VAL A 429 7.96 -9.52 -0.15
CA VAL A 429 8.27 -10.85 0.40
C VAL A 429 9.52 -11.45 -0.24
N VAL A 430 9.70 -11.26 -1.55
CA VAL A 430 10.85 -11.80 -2.28
C VAL A 430 12.08 -10.88 -2.24
N GLY A 431 12.01 -9.73 -1.56
CA GLY A 431 13.10 -8.76 -1.49
C GLY A 431 13.52 -8.25 -2.87
N PHE A 432 12.56 -7.82 -3.69
CA PHE A 432 12.84 -7.32 -5.04
C PHE A 432 13.76 -6.10 -5.01
N ASP A 433 14.94 -6.20 -5.64
CA ASP A 433 15.80 -5.05 -5.91
C ASP A 433 15.30 -4.29 -7.14
N GLY A 434 14.64 -3.17 -6.88
CA GLY A 434 14.09 -2.27 -7.85
C GLY A 434 14.99 -1.07 -8.17
N THR A 435 16.27 -1.10 -7.81
CA THR A 435 17.20 0.02 -8.03
C THR A 435 17.15 0.49 -9.48
N GLU A 436 16.88 1.78 -9.66
CA GLU A 436 16.72 2.42 -10.97
C GLU A 436 18.08 2.85 -11.52
N THR A 437 18.48 2.28 -12.65
CA THR A 437 19.77 2.45 -13.32
C THR A 437 19.69 3.23 -14.64
N ALA A 438 18.50 3.59 -15.09
CA ALA A 438 18.29 4.29 -16.35
C ALA A 438 19.01 5.64 -16.40
N SER A 439 19.60 5.95 -17.57
CA SER A 439 20.28 7.23 -17.78
C SER A 439 19.30 8.40 -17.67
N GLU A 440 19.74 9.45 -16.99
CA GLU A 440 19.02 10.72 -16.90
C GLU A 440 19.34 11.66 -18.07
N ARG A 441 20.29 11.27 -18.94
CA ARG A 441 20.66 12.07 -20.10
C ARG A 441 19.49 12.09 -21.11
N PRO A 442 19.12 13.27 -21.63
CA PRO A 442 18.08 13.38 -22.64
C PRO A 442 18.37 12.54 -23.88
N TYR A 443 17.33 12.02 -24.53
CA TYR A 443 17.45 11.24 -25.76
C TYR A 443 18.27 11.93 -26.84
N ARG A 444 18.11 13.25 -27.00
CA ARG A 444 18.84 14.05 -27.99
C ARG A 444 20.36 13.99 -27.79
N GLU A 445 20.84 13.78 -26.57
CA GLU A 445 22.27 13.62 -26.27
C GLU A 445 22.78 12.20 -26.51
N LEU A 446 21.91 11.21 -26.34
CA LEU A 446 22.22 9.79 -26.51
C LEU A 446 22.08 9.32 -27.96
N GLN A 447 21.41 10.09 -28.81
CA GLN A 447 21.01 9.64 -30.13
C GLN A 447 22.20 9.53 -31.10
N HIS A 448 22.21 8.44 -31.84
CA HIS A 448 23.01 8.27 -33.04
C HIS A 448 22.15 8.63 -34.25
N VAL A 449 22.62 9.61 -35.03
CA VAL A 449 21.89 10.12 -36.20
C VAL A 449 22.45 9.48 -37.46
N HIS A 450 21.55 8.93 -38.28
CA HIS A 450 21.85 8.29 -39.55
C HIS A 450 20.99 8.93 -40.65
N ASP A 451 21.64 9.59 -41.59
CA ASP A 451 20.96 10.35 -42.63
C ASP A 451 20.67 9.50 -43.88
N GLY A 452 19.52 9.76 -44.49
CA GLY A 452 19.12 9.32 -45.83
C GLY A 452 18.60 10.50 -46.66
N VAL A 453 18.07 10.23 -47.85
CA VAL A 453 17.47 11.26 -48.70
C VAL A 453 16.04 11.54 -48.23
N GLY A 454 15.80 12.74 -47.69
CA GLY A 454 14.48 13.17 -47.21
C GLY A 454 14.04 12.51 -45.89
N ILE A 455 14.98 11.92 -45.16
CA ILE A 455 14.78 11.35 -43.82
C ILE A 455 16.10 11.36 -43.05
N SER A 456 16.03 11.60 -41.74
CA SER A 456 17.14 11.45 -40.79
C SER A 456 16.66 10.57 -39.65
N ALA A 457 17.17 9.35 -39.55
CA ALA A 457 16.80 8.41 -38.50
C ALA A 457 17.67 8.65 -37.27
N GLN A 458 17.05 8.80 -36.10
CA GLN A 458 17.75 8.90 -34.82
C GLN A 458 17.56 7.61 -34.03
N ARG A 459 18.62 7.13 -33.38
CA ARG A 459 18.59 5.89 -32.61
C ARG A 459 19.26 6.03 -31.25
N VAL A 460 18.57 5.64 -30.19
CA VAL A 460 19.15 5.38 -28.86
C VAL A 460 19.09 3.89 -28.58
N GLY A 461 20.23 3.21 -28.65
CA GLY A 461 20.33 1.76 -28.50
C GLY A 461 19.90 1.25 -27.13
N GLU A 462 20.17 2.02 -26.08
CA GLU A 462 19.86 1.68 -24.67
C GLU A 462 18.35 1.53 -24.39
N LEU A 463 17.49 2.09 -25.27
CA LEU A 463 16.04 1.95 -25.18
C LEU A 463 15.49 0.73 -25.93
N CYS A 464 16.33 -0.03 -26.64
CA CYS A 464 15.85 -1.10 -27.50
C CYS A 464 15.36 -2.31 -26.68
N ILE A 465 14.10 -2.70 -26.84
CA ILE A 465 13.56 -3.95 -26.24
C ILE A 465 13.66 -5.17 -27.17
N HIS A 466 14.40 -5.02 -28.28
CA HIS A 466 14.63 -6.07 -29.28
C HIS A 466 13.36 -6.59 -29.99
N ALA A 467 12.30 -5.77 -30.10
CA ALA A 467 11.03 -6.14 -30.76
C ALA A 467 11.14 -6.46 -32.28
N ALA A 468 12.31 -6.22 -32.89
CA ALA A 468 12.72 -6.62 -34.24
C ALA A 468 12.00 -5.96 -35.44
N PHE A 469 11.09 -5.00 -35.23
CA PHE A 469 10.47 -4.22 -36.34
C PHE A 469 11.48 -3.51 -37.25
N CYS A 470 12.64 -3.13 -36.74
CA CYS A 470 13.67 -2.41 -37.50
C CYS A 470 14.58 -3.31 -38.36
N VAL A 471 14.55 -4.64 -38.17
CA VAL A 471 15.40 -5.59 -38.90
C VAL A 471 14.67 -6.09 -40.16
N GLY A 472 13.40 -6.46 -40.04
CA GLY A 472 12.47 -6.79 -41.14
C GLY A 472 12.90 -7.88 -42.12
N ARG A 473 12.02 -8.21 -43.09
CA ARG A 473 12.16 -9.30 -44.08
C ARG A 473 13.17 -9.02 -45.20
N ALA A 474 13.45 -7.75 -45.50
CA ALA A 474 14.30 -7.34 -46.63
C ALA A 474 15.76 -7.08 -46.21
N ARG A 475 15.95 -6.11 -45.31
CA ARG A 475 17.23 -5.71 -44.71
C ARG A 475 16.98 -4.71 -43.56
N PRO A 476 17.93 -4.53 -42.62
CA PRO A 476 17.79 -3.59 -41.51
C PRO A 476 17.65 -2.13 -41.97
N ILE A 477 16.98 -1.28 -41.19
CA ILE A 477 16.83 0.17 -41.48
C ILE A 477 18.17 0.81 -41.87
N ALA A 478 19.25 0.50 -41.14
CA ALA A 478 20.59 1.03 -41.42
C ALA A 478 21.06 0.76 -42.87
N ALA A 479 20.69 -0.38 -43.46
CA ALA A 479 21.00 -0.72 -44.85
C ALA A 479 20.01 -0.11 -45.86
N MET A 480 18.80 0.27 -45.41
CA MET A 480 17.78 0.90 -46.26
C MET A 480 18.01 2.41 -46.44
N LEU A 481 18.64 3.07 -45.48
CA LEU A 481 18.82 4.53 -45.46
C LEU A 481 19.49 5.07 -46.74
N ALA A 482 20.43 4.33 -47.32
CA ALA A 482 21.11 4.70 -48.57
C ALA A 482 20.16 4.83 -49.78
N ASP A 483 19.04 4.10 -49.76
CA ASP A 483 18.10 3.99 -50.88
C ASP A 483 16.80 4.77 -50.63
N THR A 484 16.74 5.58 -49.59
CA THR A 484 15.56 6.40 -49.22
C THR A 484 15.25 7.54 -50.20
N GLY A 485 16.03 7.66 -51.29
CA GLY A 485 15.63 8.46 -52.46
C GLY A 485 14.36 7.91 -53.10
N ASP A 486 14.17 6.59 -53.06
CA ASP A 486 12.92 5.92 -53.40
C ASP A 486 11.88 6.17 -52.29
N SER A 487 10.70 6.69 -52.68
CA SER A 487 9.62 6.97 -51.74
C SER A 487 9.09 5.72 -51.03
N ASP A 488 9.08 4.56 -51.70
CA ASP A 488 8.55 3.33 -51.12
C ASP A 488 9.49 2.81 -50.04
N VAL A 489 10.81 2.86 -50.28
CA VAL A 489 11.83 2.54 -49.28
C VAL A 489 11.73 3.49 -48.09
N ARG A 490 11.56 4.79 -48.34
CA ARG A 490 11.44 5.80 -47.28
C ARG A 490 10.19 5.59 -46.43
N SER A 491 9.04 5.32 -47.05
CA SER A 491 7.79 5.02 -46.35
C SER A 491 7.86 3.73 -45.54
N ASP A 492 8.54 2.68 -46.05
CA ASP A 492 8.80 1.45 -45.28
C ASP A 492 9.66 1.74 -44.03
N VAL A 493 10.74 2.51 -44.16
CA VAL A 493 11.57 2.92 -43.02
C VAL A 493 10.75 3.67 -41.97
N MET A 494 9.95 4.67 -42.38
CA MET A 494 9.08 5.44 -41.48
C MET A 494 8.10 4.50 -40.75
N GLY A 495 7.42 3.62 -41.49
CA GLY A 495 6.48 2.66 -40.91
C GLY A 495 7.13 1.71 -39.91
N ARG A 496 8.36 1.22 -40.17
CA ARG A 496 9.09 0.37 -39.21
C ARG A 496 9.50 1.12 -37.95
N ILE A 497 9.92 2.38 -38.08
CA ILE A 497 10.22 3.23 -36.92
C ILE A 497 8.95 3.48 -36.09
N ASP A 498 7.81 3.72 -36.74
CA ASP A 498 6.53 3.94 -36.05
C ASP A 498 6.05 2.72 -35.24
N HIS A 499 6.48 1.51 -35.60
CA HIS A 499 6.19 0.29 -34.83
C HIS A 499 7.16 0.04 -33.65
N CYS A 500 8.23 0.83 -33.51
CA CYS A 500 9.16 0.73 -32.38
C CYS A 500 8.46 1.13 -31.07
N PRO A 501 8.21 0.20 -30.12
CA PRO A 501 7.41 0.53 -28.95
C PRO A 501 8.16 1.46 -27.97
N SER A 502 9.46 1.26 -27.80
CA SER A 502 10.26 2.04 -26.87
C SER A 502 10.64 3.43 -27.38
N GLY A 503 10.38 3.71 -28.66
CA GLY A 503 10.92 4.90 -29.32
C GLY A 503 12.45 4.90 -29.35
N SER A 504 13.09 3.72 -29.34
CA SER A 504 14.54 3.58 -29.57
C SER A 504 14.95 4.10 -30.94
N TYR A 505 14.02 4.06 -31.90
CA TYR A 505 14.12 4.79 -33.16
C TYR A 505 13.07 5.90 -33.21
N SER A 506 13.48 7.02 -33.79
CA SER A 506 12.63 8.13 -34.23
C SER A 506 13.17 8.67 -35.56
N TYR A 507 12.45 9.56 -36.24
CA TYR A 507 12.96 10.18 -37.45
C TYR A 507 12.55 11.65 -37.57
N ALA A 508 13.29 12.40 -38.39
CA ALA A 508 12.92 13.72 -38.89
C ALA A 508 13.03 13.73 -40.42
N LEU A 509 12.47 14.74 -41.10
CA LEU A 509 12.62 14.87 -42.57
C LEU A 509 14.02 15.32 -42.99
N GLN A 510 14.77 15.91 -42.07
CA GLN A 510 16.13 16.40 -42.28
C GLN A 510 16.89 16.36 -40.95
N ARG A 511 18.22 16.37 -41.03
CA ARG A 511 19.08 16.39 -39.86
C ARG A 511 18.76 17.58 -38.96
N ASP A 512 18.70 17.35 -37.66
CA ASP A 512 18.35 18.34 -36.63
C ASP A 512 16.96 18.98 -36.78
N GLY A 513 16.10 18.45 -37.65
CA GLY A 513 14.71 18.85 -37.78
C GLY A 513 13.83 18.38 -36.62
N GLU A 514 12.56 18.81 -36.64
CA GLU A 514 11.53 18.35 -35.71
C GLU A 514 11.37 16.83 -35.80
N VAL A 515 11.37 16.17 -34.64
CA VAL A 515 11.19 14.73 -34.54
C VAL A 515 9.73 14.41 -34.84
N ILE A 516 9.53 13.49 -35.78
CA ILE A 516 8.23 12.94 -36.15
C ILE A 516 8.05 11.61 -35.44
N GLU A 517 6.90 11.50 -34.79
CA GLU A 517 6.47 10.37 -33.99
C GLU A 517 4.98 10.12 -34.28
N PRO A 518 4.49 8.88 -34.17
CA PRO A 518 3.09 8.58 -34.39
C PRO A 518 2.22 9.25 -33.32
N ASP A 519 1.04 9.72 -33.71
CA ASP A 519 0.04 10.23 -32.77
C ASP A 519 -0.54 9.06 -31.95
N LEU A 520 -0.17 8.99 -30.66
CA LEU A 520 -0.55 7.92 -29.76
C LEU A 520 -1.34 8.48 -28.57
N PRO A 521 -2.49 7.88 -28.22
CA PRO A 521 -3.25 8.32 -27.05
C PRO A 521 -2.53 7.94 -25.75
N GLN A 522 -2.84 8.64 -24.67
CA GLN A 522 -2.44 8.22 -23.33
C GLN A 522 -2.99 6.83 -23.00
N ALA A 523 -2.11 5.84 -22.88
CA ALA A 523 -2.45 4.47 -22.53
C ALA A 523 -1.20 3.69 -22.09
N ILE A 524 -1.44 2.59 -21.37
CA ILE A 524 -0.44 1.57 -21.06
C ILE A 524 -0.86 0.28 -21.77
N SER A 525 0.06 -0.33 -22.53
CA SER A 525 -0.18 -1.63 -23.17
C SER A 525 0.77 -2.69 -22.63
N VAL A 526 0.24 -3.78 -22.11
CA VAL A 526 1.02 -4.95 -21.70
C VAL A 526 1.42 -5.71 -22.96
N LEU A 527 2.72 -5.73 -23.26
CA LEU A 527 3.23 -6.37 -24.46
C LEU A 527 3.37 -7.87 -24.27
N GLY A 528 2.88 -8.61 -25.26
CA GLY A 528 3.15 -10.02 -25.50
C GLY A 528 3.81 -10.21 -26.86
N GLU A 529 4.70 -11.17 -26.94
CA GLU A 529 5.45 -11.51 -28.14
C GLU A 529 5.14 -12.96 -28.56
N GLU A 530 5.83 -13.43 -29.61
CA GLU A 530 5.78 -14.81 -30.11
C GLU A 530 5.91 -15.85 -29.00
N ASP A 531 5.31 -17.02 -29.21
CA ASP A 531 5.40 -18.19 -28.33
C ASP A 531 4.98 -17.95 -26.86
N GLY A 532 4.12 -16.95 -26.64
CA GLY A 532 3.60 -16.58 -25.32
C GLY A 532 4.62 -15.86 -24.43
N LEU A 533 5.67 -15.30 -25.02
CA LEU A 533 6.67 -14.52 -24.30
C LEU A 533 6.05 -13.21 -23.78
N ALA A 534 6.19 -12.96 -22.49
CA ALA A 534 5.79 -11.72 -21.85
C ALA A 534 6.89 -10.66 -22.04
N SER A 535 6.49 -9.44 -22.42
CA SER A 535 7.41 -8.33 -22.75
C SER A 535 7.18 -7.11 -21.84
N ALA A 536 7.53 -5.91 -22.27
CA ALA A 536 7.49 -4.68 -21.46
C ALA A 536 6.07 -4.12 -21.24
N LEU A 537 5.96 -3.10 -20.39
CA LEU A 537 4.80 -2.20 -20.37
C LEU A 537 5.06 -1.04 -21.33
N TRP A 538 4.25 -0.92 -22.39
CA TRP A 538 4.35 0.14 -23.39
C TRP A 538 3.50 1.34 -22.97
N VAL A 539 4.17 2.39 -22.52
CA VAL A 539 3.57 3.67 -22.10
C VAL A 539 3.55 4.61 -23.29
N THR A 540 2.40 5.22 -23.58
CA THR A 540 2.17 6.03 -24.80
C THR A 540 1.45 7.33 -24.49
N GLY A 541 1.56 8.32 -25.38
CA GLY A 541 0.85 9.60 -25.31
C GLY A 541 1.40 10.60 -24.30
N GLY A 542 2.70 10.53 -24.01
CA GLY A 542 3.34 11.51 -23.12
C GLY A 542 2.92 11.37 -21.65
N VAL A 543 2.59 10.16 -21.19
CA VAL A 543 2.34 9.91 -19.76
C VAL A 543 3.65 10.07 -18.99
N PRO A 544 3.73 11.01 -18.01
CA PRO A 544 4.91 11.19 -17.19
C PRO A 544 5.18 9.98 -16.29
N VAL A 545 6.46 9.70 -16.06
CA VAL A 545 6.92 8.66 -15.13
C VAL A 545 7.85 9.30 -14.10
N LEU A 546 7.50 9.19 -12.83
CA LEU A 546 8.31 9.65 -11.70
C LEU A 546 9.06 8.47 -11.11
N ARG A 547 10.37 8.65 -10.90
CA ARG A 547 11.26 7.67 -10.27
C ARG A 547 10.98 7.55 -8.76
N ALA A 548 11.55 6.55 -8.12
CA ALA A 548 11.41 6.36 -6.67
C ALA A 548 12.09 7.49 -5.86
N ASP A 549 13.11 8.14 -6.44
CA ASP A 549 13.73 9.33 -5.88
C ASP A 549 12.93 10.64 -6.08
N GLY A 550 11.80 10.56 -6.80
CA GLY A 550 10.89 11.68 -7.08
C GLY A 550 11.26 12.54 -8.29
N ARG A 551 12.38 12.25 -8.96
CA ARG A 551 12.77 12.95 -10.18
C ARG A 551 12.01 12.38 -11.38
N PRO A 552 11.60 13.21 -12.35
CA PRO A 552 10.93 12.72 -13.55
C PRO A 552 11.92 12.03 -14.48
N LEU A 553 11.46 10.96 -15.15
CA LEU A 553 12.07 10.52 -16.40
C LEU A 553 11.71 11.48 -17.53
N GLU A 554 12.56 11.55 -18.56
CA GLU A 554 12.24 12.29 -19.79
C GLU A 554 10.88 11.81 -20.32
N THR A 555 9.90 12.72 -20.36
CA THR A 555 8.56 12.41 -20.87
C THR A 555 8.61 12.35 -22.39
N ARG A 556 8.18 11.23 -22.96
CA ARG A 556 8.25 10.92 -24.39
C ARG A 556 6.88 10.52 -24.92
N ASN A 557 6.68 10.64 -26.23
CA ASN A 557 5.50 10.12 -26.91
C ASN A 557 5.26 8.63 -26.62
N ARG A 558 6.34 7.86 -26.47
CA ARG A 558 6.31 6.45 -26.10
C ARG A 558 7.60 6.00 -25.39
N MET A 559 7.46 5.06 -24.46
CA MET A 559 8.56 4.38 -23.78
C MET A 559 8.12 3.00 -23.29
N THR A 560 9.08 2.17 -22.89
CA THR A 560 8.81 0.82 -22.37
C THR A 560 9.39 0.64 -20.97
N LEU A 561 8.54 0.28 -20.01
CA LEU A 561 8.95 0.00 -18.63
C LEU A 561 9.16 -1.51 -18.42
N CYS A 562 10.19 -1.86 -17.64
CA CYS A 562 10.50 -3.24 -17.29
C CYS A 562 9.48 -3.82 -16.31
N ARG A 563 8.93 -4.99 -16.61
CA ARG A 563 8.05 -5.72 -15.69
C ARG A 563 8.49 -7.14 -15.35
N CYS A 564 9.65 -7.56 -15.87
CA CYS A 564 10.24 -8.85 -15.57
C CYS A 564 11.15 -8.81 -14.34
N GLY A 565 11.50 -7.62 -13.84
CA GLY A 565 12.40 -7.43 -12.69
C GLY A 565 13.90 -7.52 -13.01
N HIS A 566 14.28 -7.93 -14.23
CA HIS A 566 15.68 -8.27 -14.55
C HIS A 566 16.41 -7.28 -15.48
N SER A 567 15.76 -6.21 -15.93
CA SER A 567 16.43 -5.23 -16.80
C SER A 567 17.65 -4.61 -16.11
N GLY A 568 18.74 -4.42 -16.86
CA GLY A 568 19.90 -3.63 -16.45
C GLY A 568 19.67 -2.12 -16.58
N ASN A 569 18.57 -1.70 -17.20
CA ASN A 569 18.22 -0.30 -17.48
C ASN A 569 16.95 0.16 -16.73
N LYS A 570 16.69 -0.36 -15.51
CA LYS A 570 15.44 -0.07 -14.77
C LYS A 570 15.28 1.43 -14.53
N PRO A 571 14.05 1.97 -14.56
CA PRO A 571 12.79 1.26 -14.74
C PRO A 571 12.44 0.99 -16.21
N LEU A 572 13.29 1.37 -17.17
CA LEU A 572 13.09 1.08 -18.58
C LEU A 572 13.38 -0.39 -18.89
N CYS A 573 12.80 -0.89 -19.97
CA CYS A 573 13.10 -2.22 -20.48
C CYS A 573 14.22 -2.15 -21.51
N ASP A 574 15.16 -3.09 -21.42
CA ASP A 574 16.30 -3.31 -22.32
C ASP A 574 16.19 -4.64 -23.10
N GLY A 575 15.05 -5.33 -23.00
CA GLY A 575 14.82 -6.59 -23.70
C GLY A 575 15.30 -7.86 -22.98
N THR A 576 15.89 -7.77 -21.78
CA THR A 576 16.32 -8.95 -20.99
C THR A 576 15.20 -9.98 -20.76
N HIS A 577 13.92 -9.57 -20.82
CA HIS A 577 12.79 -10.49 -20.74
C HIS A 577 12.83 -11.62 -21.79
N ARG A 578 13.41 -11.37 -22.97
CA ARG A 578 13.64 -12.40 -24.01
C ARG A 578 14.63 -13.45 -23.56
N GLU A 579 15.77 -13.00 -23.04
CA GLU A 579 16.89 -13.87 -22.65
C GLU A 579 16.49 -14.81 -21.51
N ILE A 580 15.70 -14.31 -20.55
CA ILE A 580 15.22 -15.11 -19.41
C ILE A 580 13.92 -15.86 -19.71
N GLY A 581 13.36 -15.73 -20.92
CA GLY A 581 12.10 -16.38 -21.30
C GLY A 581 10.92 -15.98 -20.39
N PHE A 582 10.77 -14.70 -20.06
CA PHE A 582 9.75 -14.22 -19.12
C PHE A 582 8.33 -14.57 -19.59
N ARG A 583 7.51 -15.11 -18.69
CA ARG A 583 6.10 -15.49 -18.92
C ARG A 583 5.22 -14.99 -17.77
N GLU A 584 3.94 -14.74 -18.05
CA GLU A 584 2.98 -14.35 -17.01
C GLU A 584 2.45 -15.54 -16.21
N GLU A 585 2.14 -16.64 -16.90
CA GLU A 585 1.68 -17.89 -16.31
C GLU A 585 2.85 -18.85 -16.05
N THR A 586 2.80 -19.60 -14.96
CA THR A 586 3.65 -20.78 -14.78
C THR A 586 3.19 -21.88 -15.75
N PRO A 587 4.09 -22.74 -16.26
CA PRO A 587 3.74 -23.83 -17.16
C PRO A 587 2.59 -24.72 -16.64
N GLU A 588 2.51 -24.89 -15.32
CA GLU A 588 1.48 -25.68 -14.63
C GLU A 588 0.06 -25.07 -14.73
N ALA A 589 -0.06 -23.74 -14.74
CA ALA A 589 -1.34 -23.06 -14.90
C ALA A 589 -1.86 -23.16 -16.35
N ALA A 590 -0.96 -23.10 -17.34
CA ALA A 590 -1.29 -23.27 -18.75
C ALA A 590 -1.73 -24.72 -19.07
N GLU A 591 -1.12 -25.72 -18.44
CA GLU A 591 -1.53 -27.13 -18.56
C GLU A 591 -2.90 -27.40 -17.91
N ALA A 592 -3.21 -26.77 -16.78
CA ALA A 592 -4.51 -26.89 -16.12
C ALA A 592 -5.64 -26.25 -16.95
N ALA A 593 -5.43 -25.06 -17.51
CA ALA A 593 -6.38 -24.39 -18.39
C ALA A 593 -6.62 -25.17 -19.70
N GLY A 594 -5.57 -25.81 -20.24
CA GLY A 594 -5.67 -26.67 -21.42
C GLY A 594 -6.43 -27.99 -21.18
N ARG A 595 -6.52 -28.46 -19.94
CA ARG A 595 -7.35 -29.62 -19.55
C ARG A 595 -8.80 -29.27 -19.28
N ALA A 596 -9.10 -28.04 -18.84
CA ALA A 596 -10.46 -27.57 -18.62
C ALA A 596 -11.20 -27.16 -19.91
N SER A 597 -10.46 -26.99 -21.02
CA SER A 597 -10.99 -26.60 -22.34
C SER A 597 -11.12 -27.79 -23.32
N LYS A 598 -10.93 -29.03 -22.84
CA LYS A 598 -11.21 -30.28 -23.55
C LYS A 598 -12.28 -31.05 -22.78
#